data_AF-A0A4Y7U326-F1
#
_entry.id   AF-A0A4Y7U326-F1
#
_cell.length_a   1.000
_cell.length_b   1.000
_cell.length_c   1.000
_cell.angle_alpha   90.00
_cell.angle_beta   90.00
_cell.angle_gamma   90.00
#
_symmetry.space_group_name_H-M   'P 1'
#
loop_
_entity.id
_entity.type
_entity.pdbx_description
1 polymer ?
#
loop_
_entity_poly.entity_id
_entity_poly.type
_entity_poly.pdbx_seq_one_letter_code
_entity_poly.pdbx_strand_id
1 'polypeptide(L)'
;DKKIFAIVGRKSGPSGSYLWQYELSGTGKAATAKVVRKFGAYSGKKEIEAIAVDNELGTVLYCDEQFGIRKYKADPALNDNKELALFGKTGFKADNEGIAIYKKTDSTGYI
;
A
#
# COMPACT_ATOMS: atom_id res chain seq x y z
N ASP A 1 -0.56 18.59 -7.30
CA ASP A 1 0.76 19.16 -6.91
C ASP A 1 1.96 18.24 -7.24
N LYS A 2 1.80 17.14 -8.00
CA LYS A 2 2.90 16.24 -8.47
C LYS A 2 3.85 15.75 -7.34
N LYS A 3 3.35 15.70 -6.10
CA LYS A 3 4.11 15.19 -4.96
C LYS A 3 4.46 13.73 -5.15
N ILE A 4 5.61 13.33 -4.64
CA ILE A 4 6.08 11.95 -4.64
C ILE A 4 5.94 11.40 -3.23
N PHE A 5 5.47 10.17 -3.14
CA PHE A 5 5.30 9.48 -1.87
C PHE A 5 5.95 8.10 -1.89
N ALA A 6 6.40 7.64 -0.73
CA ALA A 6 6.76 6.25 -0.49
C ALA A 6 5.81 5.65 0.55
N ILE A 7 5.44 4.38 0.37
CA ILE A 7 4.68 3.60 1.35
C ILE A 7 5.55 2.43 1.76
N VAL A 8 5.75 2.30 3.07
CA VAL A 8 6.71 1.34 3.63
C VAL A 8 5.99 0.46 4.65
N GLY A 9 6.10 -0.85 4.45
CA GLY A 9 5.71 -1.87 5.42
C GLY A 9 6.81 -2.16 6.44
N ARG A 10 6.50 -3.00 7.41
CA ARG A 10 7.43 -3.44 8.47
C ARG A 10 7.40 -4.95 8.54
N LYS A 11 8.39 -5.57 9.20
CA LYS A 11 8.33 -7.02 9.50
C LYS A 11 7.26 -7.34 10.54
N SER A 12 6.97 -6.41 11.44
CA SER A 12 5.93 -6.53 12.46
C SER A 12 5.44 -5.15 12.90
N GLY A 13 4.23 -5.09 13.45
CA GLY A 13 3.64 -3.85 13.93
C GLY A 13 2.16 -3.98 14.31
N PRO A 14 1.59 -2.96 14.96
CA PRO A 14 0.18 -2.96 15.32
C PRO A 14 -0.71 -2.78 14.08
N SER A 15 -1.87 -3.44 14.10
CA SER A 15 -2.93 -3.21 13.12
C SER A 15 -3.42 -1.77 13.18
N GLY A 16 -3.80 -1.21 12.03
CA GLY A 16 -4.28 0.17 11.88
C GLY A 16 -3.17 1.20 11.63
N SER A 17 -1.90 0.85 11.83
CA SER A 17 -0.76 1.75 11.54
C SER A 17 0.48 1.01 11.03
N TYR A 18 0.26 -0.16 10.41
CA TYR A 18 1.32 -1.03 9.92
C TYR A 18 2.09 -0.40 8.77
N LEU A 19 1.38 0.28 7.86
CA LEU A 19 1.96 1.02 6.74
C LEU A 19 2.20 2.48 7.09
N TRP A 20 3.38 2.97 6.74
CA TRP A 20 3.74 4.38 6.89
C TRP A 20 3.93 5.00 5.51
N GLN A 21 3.33 6.16 5.31
CA GLN A 21 3.46 6.93 4.09
C GLN A 21 4.29 8.18 4.33
N TYR A 22 5.23 8.40 3.42
CA TYR A 22 6.21 9.47 3.47
C TYR A 22 6.04 10.38 2.26
N GLU A 23 5.96 11.70 2.47
CA GLU A 23 6.15 12.67 1.39
C GLU A 23 7.65 12.83 1.16
N LEU A 24 8.06 12.62 -0.09
CA LEU A 24 9.45 12.75 -0.51
C LEU A 24 9.68 14.14 -1.10
N SER A 25 10.78 14.78 -0.68
CA SER A 25 11.27 16.02 -1.27
C SER A 25 12.79 15.94 -1.45
N GLY A 26 13.37 16.73 -2.36
CA GLY A 26 14.80 16.67 -2.65
C GLY A 26 15.43 18.05 -2.80
N THR A 27 16.68 18.16 -2.37
CA THR A 27 17.56 19.31 -2.59
C THR A 27 18.94 18.82 -3.04
N GLY A 28 19.30 19.10 -4.30
CA GLY A 28 20.55 18.61 -4.88
C GLY A 28 20.62 17.08 -4.93
N LYS A 29 21.65 16.49 -4.31
CA LYS A 29 21.87 15.02 -4.25
C LYS A 29 21.21 14.34 -3.05
N ALA A 30 20.47 15.07 -2.22
CA ALA A 30 19.82 14.55 -1.03
C ALA A 30 18.31 14.49 -1.21
N ALA A 31 17.70 13.43 -0.68
CA ALA A 31 16.25 13.30 -0.52
C ALA A 31 15.90 13.28 0.96
N THR A 32 14.78 13.89 1.33
CA THR A 32 14.18 13.83 2.66
C THR A 32 12.82 13.16 2.59
N ALA A 33 12.42 12.50 3.68
CA ALA A 33 11.16 11.78 3.78
C ALA A 33 10.42 12.21 5.04
N LYS A 34 9.28 12.90 4.89
CA LYS A 34 8.43 13.31 6.02
C LYS A 34 7.28 12.32 6.17
N VAL A 35 7.10 11.72 7.35
CA VAL A 35 5.91 10.90 7.63
C VAL A 35 4.68 11.80 7.57
N VAL A 36 3.73 11.45 6.69
CA VAL A 36 2.47 12.21 6.49
C VAL A 36 1.23 11.41 6.84
N ARG A 37 1.30 10.07 6.84
CA ARG A 37 0.20 9.20 7.22
C ARG A 37 0.69 7.87 7.78
N LYS A 38 -0.07 7.29 8.70
CA LYS A 38 0.07 5.91 9.17
C LYS A 38 -1.30 5.25 9.06
N PHE A 39 -1.35 4.06 8.48
CA PHE A 39 -2.61 3.35 8.19
C PHE A 39 -2.36 1.85 7.99
N GLY A 40 -3.40 1.12 7.58
CA GLY A 40 -3.31 -0.28 7.16
C GLY A 40 -3.64 -1.26 8.29
N ALA A 41 -4.74 -2.00 8.10
CA ALA A 41 -5.09 -3.13 8.94
C ALA A 41 -4.12 -4.31 8.71
N TYR A 42 -3.83 -5.04 9.77
CA TYR A 42 -2.99 -6.23 9.76
C TYR A 42 -3.71 -7.35 10.51
N SER A 43 -3.75 -8.55 9.92
CA SER A 43 -4.48 -9.70 10.46
C SER A 43 -3.80 -10.34 11.67
N GLY A 44 -2.51 -10.05 11.90
CA GLY A 44 -1.70 -10.76 12.88
C GLY A 44 -1.04 -12.03 12.33
N LYS A 45 -1.27 -12.37 11.05
CA LYS A 45 -0.61 -13.49 10.37
C LYS A 45 0.58 -13.01 9.56
N LYS A 46 1.76 -13.58 9.84
CA LYS A 46 3.01 -13.33 9.10
C LYS A 46 3.33 -11.84 8.93
N GLU A 47 3.55 -11.34 7.72
CA GLU A 47 3.92 -9.95 7.47
C GLU A 47 3.12 -9.34 6.31
N ILE A 48 3.25 -8.02 6.16
CA ILE A 48 2.86 -7.31 4.94
C ILE A 48 4.14 -6.92 4.22
N GLU A 49 4.52 -7.71 3.21
CA GLU A 49 5.69 -7.43 2.38
C GLU A 49 5.28 -6.79 1.03
N ALA A 50 4.30 -7.37 0.36
CA ALA A 50 3.92 -6.94 -0.98
C ALA A 50 3.00 -5.71 -0.93
N ILE A 51 3.45 -4.61 -1.52
CA ILE A 51 2.73 -3.34 -1.60
C ILE A 51 2.85 -2.80 -3.04
N ALA A 52 1.71 -2.45 -3.65
CA ALA A 52 1.64 -1.73 -4.91
C ALA A 52 0.75 -0.49 -4.80
N VAL A 53 1.05 0.52 -5.62
CA VAL A 53 0.26 1.76 -5.70
C VAL A 53 -0.22 1.94 -7.13
N ASP A 54 -1.53 2.04 -7.31
CA ASP A 54 -2.15 2.45 -8.55
C ASP A 54 -2.23 3.98 -8.58
N ASN A 55 -1.41 4.61 -9.42
CA ASN A 55 -1.35 6.06 -9.54
C ASN A 55 -2.57 6.67 -10.28
N GLU A 56 -3.19 5.91 -11.19
CA GLU A 56 -4.36 6.39 -11.95
C GLU A 56 -5.61 6.36 -11.08
N LEU A 57 -5.83 5.24 -10.38
CA LEU A 57 -6.97 5.08 -9.49
C LEU A 57 -6.76 5.70 -8.11
N GLY A 58 -5.52 6.10 -7.78
CA GLY A 58 -5.16 6.69 -6.49
C GLY A 58 -5.35 5.71 -5.33
N THR A 59 -4.93 4.46 -5.50
CA THR A 59 -5.14 3.40 -4.50
C THR A 59 -3.87 2.64 -4.13
N VAL A 60 -3.82 2.18 -2.89
CA VAL A 60 -2.75 1.33 -2.35
C VAL A 60 -3.32 -0.06 -2.17
N LEU A 61 -2.59 -1.06 -2.63
CA LEU A 61 -2.91 -2.46 -2.46
C LEU A 61 -1.76 -3.13 -1.72
N TYR A 62 -2.08 -3.97 -0.74
CA TYR A 62 -1.06 -4.77 -0.08
C TYR A 62 -1.58 -6.14 0.30
N CYS A 63 -0.66 -7.10 0.32
CA CYS A 63 -0.94 -8.46 0.76
C CYS A 63 -0.78 -8.53 2.27
N ASP A 64 -1.87 -8.84 2.98
CA ASP A 64 -1.85 -9.32 4.36
C ASP A 64 -1.70 -10.84 4.25
N GLU A 65 -0.48 -11.35 4.45
CA GLU A 65 -0.14 -12.73 4.13
C GLU A 65 -1.08 -13.74 4.75
N GLN A 66 -1.51 -14.73 3.95
CA GLN A 66 -2.44 -15.78 4.35
C GLN A 66 -3.81 -15.24 4.85
N PHE A 67 -4.12 -13.98 4.53
CA PHE A 67 -5.39 -13.34 4.86
C PHE A 67 -6.08 -12.80 3.61
N GLY A 68 -5.36 -12.05 2.78
CA GLY A 68 -5.84 -11.54 1.50
C GLY A 68 -5.23 -10.21 1.11
N ILE A 69 -5.68 -9.68 -0.03
CA ILE A 69 -5.25 -8.39 -0.58
C ILE A 69 -6.21 -7.32 -0.08
N ARG A 70 -5.67 -6.28 0.54
CA ARG A 70 -6.43 -5.14 1.04
C ARG A 70 -6.20 -3.91 0.16
N LYS A 71 -7.22 -3.07 0.03
CA LYS A 71 -7.21 -1.86 -0.81
C LYS A 71 -7.58 -0.61 -0.01
N TYR A 72 -6.82 0.47 -0.18
CA TYR A 72 -7.01 1.76 0.49
C TYR A 72 -6.82 2.92 -0.48
N LYS A 73 -7.24 4.13 -0.11
CA LYS A 73 -6.90 5.36 -0.84
C LYS A 73 -5.43 5.72 -0.64
N ALA A 74 -4.76 6.18 -1.70
CA ALA A 74 -3.34 6.56 -1.68
C ALA A 74 -3.11 8.00 -1.21
N ASP A 75 -4.06 8.90 -1.44
CA ASP A 75 -3.91 10.32 -1.09
C ASP A 75 -3.95 10.54 0.43
N PRO A 76 -2.84 11.00 1.06
CA PRO A 76 -2.79 11.24 2.49
C PRO A 76 -3.59 12.49 2.92
N ALA A 77 -3.85 13.44 2.01
CA ALA A 77 -4.60 14.67 2.33
C ALA A 77 -6.08 14.39 2.65
N LEU A 78 -6.62 13.29 2.15
CA LEU A 78 -7.98 12.85 2.46
C LEU A 78 -8.15 12.40 3.91
N ASN A 79 -7.04 12.07 4.60
CA ASN A 79 -7.04 11.51 5.97
C ASN A 79 -8.04 10.36 6.15
N ASP A 80 -8.24 9.57 5.10
CA ASP A 80 -9.19 8.45 5.05
C ASP A 80 -8.43 7.13 5.10
N ASN A 81 -8.54 6.46 6.25
CA ASN A 81 -7.92 5.18 6.53
C ASN A 81 -8.92 4.01 6.44
N LYS A 82 -10.10 4.23 5.83
CA LYS A 82 -11.10 3.17 5.64
C LYS A 82 -10.63 2.18 4.58
N GLU A 83 -10.73 0.89 4.90
CA GLU A 83 -10.53 -0.17 3.93
C GLU A 83 -11.61 -0.11 2.84
N LEU A 84 -11.19 -0.06 1.58
CA LEU A 84 -12.09 0.00 0.43
C LEU A 84 -12.53 -1.41 0.00
N ALA A 85 -11.62 -2.38 0.09
CA ALA A 85 -11.90 -3.76 -0.27
C ALA A 85 -10.91 -4.73 0.40
N LEU A 86 -11.36 -5.97 0.57
CA LEU A 86 -10.57 -7.14 0.92
C LEU A 86 -10.94 -8.26 -0.05
N PHE A 87 -9.97 -8.75 -0.81
CA PHE A 87 -10.17 -9.78 -1.84
C PHE A 87 -8.94 -10.70 -1.92
N GLY A 88 -8.89 -11.62 -2.90
CA GLY A 88 -7.74 -12.51 -3.07
C GLY A 88 -7.49 -13.43 -1.85
N LYS A 89 -8.55 -13.81 -1.13
CA LYS A 89 -8.47 -14.61 0.11
C LYS A 89 -8.15 -16.09 -0.15
N THR A 90 -8.23 -16.51 -1.40
CA THR A 90 -8.01 -17.89 -1.87
C THR A 90 -7.23 -17.83 -3.19
N GLY A 91 -6.76 -18.99 -3.68
CA GLY A 91 -5.95 -19.07 -4.90
C GLY A 91 -4.44 -19.00 -4.66
N PHE A 92 -4.02 -18.83 -3.42
CA PHE A 92 -2.63 -18.85 -2.99
C PHE A 92 -2.37 -20.08 -2.13
N LYS A 93 -1.27 -20.80 -2.41
CA LYS A 93 -0.89 -22.01 -1.66
C LYS A 93 -0.26 -21.69 -0.31
N ALA A 94 0.42 -20.55 -0.21
CA ALA A 94 1.20 -20.14 0.95
C ALA A 94 1.21 -18.59 1.03
N ASP A 95 2.35 -18.02 1.40
CA ASP A 95 2.55 -16.59 1.62
C ASP A 95 2.25 -15.77 0.34
N ASN A 96 1.62 -14.62 0.54
CA ASN A 96 1.23 -13.70 -0.53
C ASN A 96 2.38 -12.71 -0.78
N GLU A 97 3.31 -13.15 -1.61
CA GLU A 97 4.52 -12.41 -1.99
C GLU A 97 4.22 -11.25 -2.96
N GLY A 98 5.26 -10.75 -3.65
CA GLY A 98 5.23 -9.60 -4.55
C GLY A 98 3.94 -9.44 -5.38
N ILE A 99 3.48 -8.18 -5.43
CA ILE A 99 2.26 -7.75 -6.13
C ILE A 99 2.61 -6.71 -7.18
N ALA A 100 1.96 -6.78 -8.34
CA ALA A 100 2.21 -5.87 -9.45
C ALA A 100 0.89 -5.42 -10.07
N ILE A 101 0.88 -4.24 -10.69
CA ILE A 101 -0.27 -3.72 -11.42
C ILE A 101 0.11 -3.67 -12.89
N TYR A 102 -0.67 -4.36 -13.72
CA TYR A 102 -0.59 -4.24 -15.16
C TYR A 102 -1.68 -3.29 -15.66
N LYS A 103 -1.26 -2.14 -16.21
CA LYS A 103 -2.17 -1.18 -16.83
C LYS A 103 -2.42 -1.56 -18.29
N LYS A 104 -3.68 -1.81 -18.66
CA LYS A 104 -4.10 -2.05 -20.05
C LYS A 104 -4.61 -0.77 -20.73
N THR A 105 -5.35 0.06 -20.00
CA THR A 105 -5.86 1.38 -20.40
C THR A 105 -5.90 2.30 -19.17
N ASP A 106 -6.41 3.51 -19.29
CA ASP A 106 -6.54 4.44 -18.16
C ASP A 106 -7.47 3.95 -17.03
N SER A 107 -8.38 3.01 -17.31
CA SER A 107 -9.33 2.49 -16.30
C SER A 107 -9.43 0.97 -16.24
N THR A 108 -8.62 0.24 -17.01
CA THR A 108 -8.65 -1.24 -17.05
C THR A 108 -7.24 -1.81 -16.99
N GLY A 109 -7.12 -2.99 -16.38
CA GLY A 109 -5.86 -3.64 -16.13
C GLY A 109 -6.03 -4.92 -15.32
N TYR A 110 -4.92 -5.41 -14.77
CA TYR A 110 -4.88 -6.56 -13.88
C TYR A 110 -4.03 -6.23 -12.65
N ILE A 111 -4.36 -6.93 -11.57
CA ILE A 111 -3.53 -7.07 -10.38
C ILE A 111 -3.32 -8.55 -10.11
#